data_AF-A0A645IVD0-F1
#
_entry.id   AF-A0A645IVD0-F1
#
_cell.length_a   1.000
_cell.length_b   1.000
_cell.length_c   1.000
_cell.angle_alpha   90.00
_cell.angle_beta   90.00
_cell.angle_gamma   90.00
#
_symmetry.space_group_name_H-M   'P 1'
#
loop_
_entity.id
_entity.type
_entity.pdbx_description
1 polymer ?
#
loop_
_entity_poly.entity_id
_entity_poly.type
_entity_poly.pdbx_seq_one_letter_code
_entity_poly.pdbx_strand_id
1 'polypeptide(L)'
;MEEEIGVNAGLIEILGQLSDLYIPPSNFLVRTFVGYAKEKPYYIIDSREVQEVLEFDFDKFRSDSIVKVMDFRAYNVDRIIKAPCYEIDGTIIWGATAMILTELIDLIKE
;
A
#
# COMPACT_ATOMS: atom_id res chain seq x y z
N MET A 1 -3.14 -8.05 -9.84
CA MET A 1 -2.58 -9.16 -9.02
C MET A 1 -2.16 -10.38 -9.86
N GLU A 2 -3.07 -11.11 -10.52
CA GLU A 2 -2.66 -12.31 -11.28
C GLU A 2 -1.75 -11.95 -12.48
N GLU A 3 -2.10 -10.89 -13.23
CA GLU A 3 -1.27 -10.37 -14.32
C GLU A 3 0.09 -9.82 -13.84
N GLU A 4 0.07 -9.01 -12.78
CA GLU A 4 1.25 -8.26 -12.29
C GLU A 4 2.25 -9.13 -11.50
N ILE A 5 1.75 -10.02 -10.64
CA ILE A 5 2.57 -10.79 -9.68
C ILE A 5 2.27 -12.29 -9.67
N GLY A 6 1.44 -12.79 -10.58
CA GLY A 6 1.22 -14.23 -10.78
C GLY A 6 0.42 -14.93 -9.68
N VAL A 7 -0.17 -14.18 -8.75
CA VAL A 7 -0.94 -14.77 -7.65
C VAL A 7 -2.36 -15.08 -8.13
N ASN A 8 -2.76 -16.35 -8.03
CA ASN A 8 -4.08 -16.81 -8.42
C ASN A 8 -5.16 -16.21 -7.48
N ALA A 9 -6.13 -15.49 -8.06
CA ALA A 9 -7.17 -14.82 -7.29
C ALA A 9 -8.07 -15.78 -6.50
N GLY A 10 -8.23 -17.03 -6.93
CA GLY A 10 -9.01 -18.06 -6.23
C GLY A 10 -8.37 -18.54 -4.92
N LEU A 11 -7.11 -18.18 -4.66
CA LEU A 11 -6.44 -18.45 -3.38
C LEU A 11 -6.61 -17.33 -2.35
N ILE A 12 -7.23 -16.21 -2.75
CA ILE A 12 -7.42 -15.03 -1.91
C ILE A 12 -8.87 -14.94 -1.46
N GLU A 13 -9.08 -14.96 -0.15
CA GLU A 13 -10.36 -14.63 0.47
C GLU A 13 -10.47 -13.12 0.64
N ILE A 14 -11.53 -12.50 0.11
CA ILE A 14 -11.78 -11.07 0.33
C ILE A 14 -12.44 -10.89 1.70
N LEU A 15 -11.73 -10.27 2.63
CA LEU A 15 -12.22 -10.00 3.98
C LEU A 15 -13.20 -8.84 4.01
N GLY A 16 -13.02 -7.85 3.13
CA GLY A 16 -13.85 -6.67 3.08
C GLY A 16 -13.27 -5.58 2.20
N GLN A 17 -13.96 -4.45 2.18
CA GLN A 17 -13.57 -3.26 1.45
C GLN A 17 -13.25 -2.14 2.46
N LEU A 18 -12.18 -1.40 2.21
CA LEU A 18 -11.88 -0.15 2.91
C LEU A 18 -12.68 1.00 2.30
N SER A 19 -12.59 2.18 2.91
CA SER A 19 -13.25 3.37 2.40
C SER A 19 -12.74 3.74 1.00
N ASP A 20 -13.64 4.23 0.14
CA ASP A 20 -13.26 4.75 -1.17
C ASP A 20 -12.33 5.97 -0.98
N LEU A 21 -11.16 5.94 -1.63
CA LEU A 21 -10.15 7.00 -1.52
C LEU A 21 -10.10 7.83 -2.79
N TYR A 22 -10.52 9.10 -2.71
CA TYR A 22 -10.34 10.05 -3.80
C TYR A 22 -8.92 10.61 -3.84
N ILE A 23 -8.28 10.57 -5.01
CA ILE A 23 -6.92 11.06 -5.26
C ILE A 23 -6.99 12.35 -6.10
N PRO A 24 -6.87 13.55 -5.48
CA PRO A 24 -7.08 14.82 -6.18
C PRO A 24 -6.14 15.08 -7.36
N PRO A 25 -4.81 14.81 -7.27
CA PRO A 25 -3.89 15.14 -8.38
C PRO A 25 -4.14 14.39 -9.69
N SER A 26 -4.82 13.25 -9.62
CA SER A 26 -5.12 12.39 -10.77
C SER A 26 -6.61 12.29 -11.07
N ASN A 27 -7.47 12.84 -10.21
CA ASN A 27 -8.92 12.74 -10.29
C ASN A 27 -9.45 11.29 -10.37
N PHE A 28 -8.83 10.38 -9.60
CA PHE A 28 -9.26 8.98 -9.51
C PHE A 28 -9.94 8.69 -8.17
N LEU A 29 -10.90 7.76 -8.19
CA LEU A 29 -11.48 7.17 -6.99
C LEU A 29 -10.97 5.73 -6.88
N VAL A 30 -10.18 5.45 -5.85
CA VAL A 30 -9.60 4.13 -5.60
C VAL A 30 -10.52 3.35 -4.68
N ARG A 31 -10.84 2.12 -5.08
CA ARG A 31 -11.55 1.15 -4.23
C ARG A 31 -10.58 0.07 -3.80
N THR A 32 -10.42 -0.10 -2.50
CA THR A 32 -9.45 -1.03 -1.94
C THR A 32 -10.17 -2.20 -1.28
N PHE A 33 -9.73 -3.41 -1.61
CA PHE A 33 -10.19 -4.63 -0.98
C PHE A 33 -9.05 -5.27 -0.19
N VAL A 34 -9.36 -5.77 1.00
CA VAL A 34 -8.40 -6.50 1.84
C VAL A 34 -8.56 -7.98 1.53
N GLY A 35 -7.49 -8.58 1.00
CA GLY A 35 -7.41 -10.01 0.71
C GLY A 35 -6.60 -10.76 1.77
N TYR A 36 -7.03 -11.98 2.09
CA TYR A 36 -6.32 -12.91 2.96
C TYR A 36 -5.95 -14.17 2.19
N ALA A 37 -4.69 -14.58 2.28
CA ALA A 37 -4.20 -15.84 1.76
C ALA A 37 -3.86 -16.76 2.94
N LYS A 38 -4.43 -17.97 2.97
CA LYS A 38 -4.16 -18.94 4.04
C LYS A 38 -2.70 -19.40 4.05
N GLU A 39 -2.08 -19.44 2.88
CA GLU A 39 -0.68 -19.80 2.69
C GLU A 39 0.02 -18.68 1.94
N LYS A 40 1.33 -18.55 2.16
CA LYS A 40 2.14 -17.55 1.46
C LYS A 40 2.12 -17.85 -0.05
N PRO A 41 1.67 -16.91 -0.90
CA PRO A 41 1.62 -17.15 -2.33
C PRO A 41 3.03 -17.18 -2.93
N TYR A 42 3.17 -17.91 -4.03
CA TYR A 42 4.37 -17.83 -4.87
C TYR A 42 4.19 -16.70 -5.88
N TYR A 43 5.18 -15.81 -5.99
CA TYR A 43 5.14 -14.66 -6.88
C TYR A 43 5.82 -14.98 -8.22
N ILE A 44 5.16 -14.65 -9.32
CA ILE A 44 5.72 -14.64 -10.67
C ILE A 44 5.58 -13.21 -11.19
N ILE A 45 6.66 -12.43 -11.07
CA ILE A 45 6.64 -10.99 -11.33
C ILE A 45 6.67 -10.73 -12.84
N ASP A 46 5.73 -9.91 -13.33
CA ASP A 46 5.85 -9.31 -14.66
C ASP A 46 6.78 -8.09 -14.61
N SER A 47 8.03 -8.29 -15.03
CA SER A 47 9.07 -7.26 -15.06
C SER A 47 8.75 -6.01 -15.89
N ARG A 48 7.71 -6.04 -16.75
CA ARG A 48 7.26 -4.88 -17.53
C ARG A 48 6.49 -3.88 -16.69
N GLU A 49 5.84 -4.36 -15.62
CA GLU A 49 4.90 -3.59 -14.80
C GLU A 49 5.37 -3.50 -13.34
N VAL A 50 6.01 -4.54 -12.84
CA VAL A 50 6.41 -4.68 -11.44
C VAL A 50 7.92 -4.92 -11.34
N GLN A 51 8.60 -4.05 -10.61
CA GLN A 51 10.03 -4.20 -10.33
C GLN A 51 10.28 -5.25 -9.24
N GLU A 52 9.50 -5.22 -8.16
CA GLU A 52 9.68 -6.09 -7.00
C GLU A 52 8.39 -6.19 -6.17
N VAL A 53 8.29 -7.24 -5.37
CA VAL A 53 7.26 -7.38 -4.32
C VAL A 53 7.93 -7.19 -2.97
N LEU A 54 7.41 -6.24 -2.20
CA LEU A 54 7.88 -5.96 -0.85
C LEU A 54 6.92 -6.57 0.17
N GLU A 55 7.46 -7.37 1.08
CA GLU A 55 6.73 -7.96 2.20
C GLU A 55 7.30 -7.41 3.49
N PHE A 56 6.42 -6.96 4.38
CA PHE A 56 6.81 -6.37 5.66
C PHE A 56 6.27 -7.21 6.81
N ASP A 57 7.06 -7.31 7.88
CA ASP A 57 6.59 -7.86 9.14
C ASP A 57 5.44 -6.99 9.67
N PHE A 58 4.29 -7.62 9.91
CA PHE A 58 3.06 -6.92 10.27
C PHE A 58 3.17 -6.21 11.62
N ASP A 59 3.79 -6.85 12.61
CA ASP A 59 3.95 -6.27 13.96
C ASP A 59 4.86 -5.04 13.93
N LYS A 60 5.93 -5.10 13.14
CA LYS A 60 6.80 -3.94 12.89
C LYS A 60 6.05 -2.85 12.14
N PHE A 61 5.24 -3.20 11.15
CA PHE A 61 4.48 -2.22 10.36
C PHE A 61 3.45 -1.45 11.20
N ARG A 62 2.92 -2.06 12.27
CA ARG A 62 2.00 -1.40 13.21
C ARG A 62 2.65 -0.38 14.14
N SER A 63 3.98 -0.35 14.20
CA SER A 63 4.71 0.53 15.12
C SER A 63 4.65 1.98 14.65
N ASP A 64 4.26 2.90 15.54
CA ASP A 64 4.28 4.34 15.21
C ASP A 64 5.71 4.85 14.96
N SER A 65 6.74 4.09 15.33
CA SER A 65 8.15 4.43 15.11
C SER A 65 8.55 4.54 13.64
N ILE A 66 7.83 3.85 12.74
CA ILE A 66 8.08 3.88 11.30
C ILE A 66 7.38 5.06 10.61
N VAL A 67 6.52 5.81 11.31
CA VAL A 67 5.87 7.00 10.76
C VAL A 67 6.82 8.19 10.83
N LYS A 68 7.08 8.81 9.68
CA LYS A 68 7.92 10.01 9.52
C LYS A 68 7.15 11.09 8.79
N VAL A 69 7.65 12.32 8.85
CA VAL A 69 7.19 13.42 8.01
C VAL A 69 8.35 13.86 7.12
N MET A 70 8.14 13.79 5.81
CA MET A 70 9.17 14.08 4.80
C MET A 70 8.64 15.03 3.73
N ASP A 71 9.55 15.58 2.95
CA ASP A 71 9.28 16.48 1.84
C ASP A 71 9.24 15.69 0.52
N PHE A 72 8.11 15.74 -0.17
CA PHE A 72 7.86 15.02 -1.43
C PHE A 72 7.61 15.96 -2.59
N ARG A 73 8.04 15.57 -3.79
CA ARG A 73 7.65 16.20 -5.05
C ARG A 73 6.66 15.30 -5.77
N ALA A 74 5.42 15.74 -5.91
CA ALA A 74 4.43 15.05 -6.72
C ALA A 74 4.50 15.54 -8.17
N TYR A 75 4.35 14.60 -9.12
CA TYR A 75 4.55 14.84 -10.56
C TYR A 75 3.72 16.01 -11.14
N ASN A 76 2.52 16.25 -10.59
CA ASN A 76 1.59 17.30 -11.05
C ASN A 76 1.46 18.47 -10.07
N VAL A 77 2.43 18.67 -9.18
CA VAL A 77 2.36 19.70 -8.14
C VAL A 77 3.67 20.48 -8.09
N ASP A 78 3.63 21.75 -8.49
CA ASP A 78 4.79 22.66 -8.52
C ASP A 78 5.34 23.08 -7.14
N ARG A 79 4.89 22.42 -6.06
CA ARG A 79 5.32 22.68 -4.69
C ARG A 79 5.78 21.41 -4.01
N ILE A 80 6.74 21.58 -3.11
CA ILE A 80 7.12 20.53 -2.16
C ILE A 80 5.93 20.29 -1.22
N ILE A 81 5.55 19.03 -1.09
CA ILE A 81 4.49 18.56 -0.20
C ILE A 81 5.15 17.95 1.02
N LYS A 82 4.95 18.56 2.18
CA LYS A 82 5.32 17.96 3.46
C LYS A 82 4.20 17.05 3.92
N ALA A 83 4.46 15.74 3.99
CA ALA A 83 3.43 14.74 4.28
C ALA A 83 3.97 13.61 5.17
N PRO A 84 3.09 12.94 5.94
CA PRO A 84 3.45 11.72 6.64
C PRO A 84 3.73 10.58 5.63
N CYS A 85 4.65 9.69 6.01
CA CYS A 85 5.00 8.49 5.28
C CYS A 85 5.42 7.39 6.24
N TYR A 86 5.44 6.16 5.75
CA TYR A 86 6.07 5.03 6.42
C TYR A 86 7.50 4.85 5.91
N GLU A 87 8.46 4.79 6.81
CA GLU A 87 9.85 4.40 6.54
C GLU A 87 10.12 3.06 7.22
N ILE A 88 10.16 1.99 6.43
CA ILE A 88 10.37 0.62 6.93
C ILE A 88 11.36 -0.12 6.02
N ASP A 89 12.39 -0.70 6.63
CA ASP A 89 13.45 -1.45 5.92
C ASP A 89 14.07 -0.68 4.75
N GLY A 90 14.25 0.64 4.94
CA GLY A 90 14.80 1.54 3.93
C GLY A 90 13.82 1.90 2.81
N THR A 91 12.60 1.36 2.83
CA THR A 91 11.53 1.70 1.89
C THR A 91 10.70 2.85 2.43
N ILE A 92 10.41 3.83 1.56
CA ILE A 92 9.52 4.96 1.86
C ILE A 92 8.18 4.73 1.16
N ILE A 93 7.11 4.57 1.93
CA ILE A 93 5.75 4.44 1.43
C ILE A 93 5.00 5.73 1.77
N TRP A 94 4.48 6.41 0.75
CA TRP A 94 3.83 7.71 0.88
C TRP A 94 2.64 7.84 -0.09
N GLY A 95 1.89 8.94 0.04
CA GLY A 95 0.77 9.24 -0.86
C GLY A 95 -0.41 8.28 -0.68
N ALA A 96 -1.09 7.94 -1.78
CA ALA A 96 -2.29 7.11 -1.78
C ALA A 96 -2.11 5.79 -1.04
N THR A 97 -0.99 5.10 -1.28
CA THR A 97 -0.67 3.82 -0.64
C THR A 97 -0.54 3.97 0.88
N ALA A 98 0.15 5.01 1.36
CA ALA A 98 0.27 5.25 2.79
C ALA A 98 -1.09 5.57 3.43
N MET A 99 -1.95 6.34 2.75
CA MET A 99 -3.30 6.63 3.23
C MET A 99 -4.16 5.37 3.39
N ILE A 100 -4.13 4.49 2.38
CA ILE A 100 -4.84 3.19 2.42
C ILE A 100 -4.33 2.31 3.55
N LEU A 101 -3.01 2.21 3.72
CA LEU A 101 -2.41 1.39 4.77
C LEU A 101 -2.71 1.92 6.17
N THR A 102 -2.78 3.24 6.36
CA THR A 102 -3.18 3.84 7.65
C THR A 102 -4.58 3.40 8.05
N GLU A 103 -5.57 3.46 7.15
CA GLU A 103 -6.93 3.00 7.45
C GLU A 103 -6.96 1.52 7.87
N LEU A 104 -6.24 0.66 7.13
CA LEU A 104 -6.15 -0.76 7.48
C LEU A 104 -5.55 -0.97 8.87
N ILE A 105 -4.46 -0.26 9.21
CA ILE A 105 -3.78 -0.42 10.50
C ILE A 105 -4.66 0.10 11.66
N ASP A 106 -5.38 1.20 11.45
CA ASP A 106 -6.31 1.73 12.45
C ASP A 106 -7.42 0.72 12.75
N LEU A 107 -8.02 0.09 11.73
CA LEU A 107 -9.05 -0.95 11.89
C LEU A 107 -8.56 -2.19 12.64
N ILE A 108 -7.26 -2.49 12.63
CA ILE A 108 -6.68 -3.68 13.30
C ILE A 108 -6.19 -3.33 14.72
N LYS A 109 -6.06 -2.04 15.06
CA LYS A 109 -5.73 -1.57 16.43
C LYS A 109 -6.95 -1.51 17.35
N GLU A 110 -8.16 -1.43 16.80
CA GLU A 110 -9.43 -1.57 17.54
C GLU A 110 -9.72 -3.02 17.95
#